data_AF-A0A940VH32-F1
#
_entry.id   AF-A0A940VH32-F1
#
_cell.length_a   1.000
_cell.length_b   1.000
_cell.length_c   1.000
_cell.angle_alpha   90.00
_cell.angle_beta   90.00
_cell.angle_gamma   90.00
#
_symmetry.space_group_name_H-M   'P 1'
#
loop_
_entity.id
_entity.type
_entity.pdbx_description
1 polymer ?
#
loop_
_entity_poly.entity_id
_entity_poly.type
_entity_poly.pdbx_seq_one_letter_code
_entity_poly.pdbx_strand_id
1 'polypeptide(L)'
;MDPTKHYDVIIIGTGAGGGTLLHVLAPTGKRILVLERGDFVPREKGNWDSRTVNVEGHYNTKEIWYEKNGKSLHPHTNYYVGGNTKFYGAALFRLRREDFGEIRHHGGLSPAWPIRYEDLEPYYGQAERLYHVHGTRGEDPTEPPAGGPYPFPAVSHEPRIQQLHEDFARLGYRPFHTPLGIMLNEQDRRKSKCIRCETCDGFPCLVEAKADAHICCVNPALAHRNVTLLTNALVTKLETSPSGREIAKVHVRRGGGGNGGGATETYTAGVVVVACGAINSAALLLRSANDKHPGGLGNRSDVVGRHYMGHTNSVLLAVSKCPNPTVFQKTLSLNDFYGPSKDWEYPMGHISFVGKLDGVALSAGAPAITPGFTLELMAKHSLDFWLTSEDLPHADSRVTLNRDGNIVLAYVPTNLEAHKRLRAKLESLMQQQ
;
A
#
# COMPACT_ATOMS: atom_id res chain seq x y z
N MET A 1 5.11 -9.93 -37.88
CA MET A 1 5.34 -9.88 -36.42
C MET A 1 5.87 -11.23 -35.98
N ASP A 2 6.83 -11.26 -35.06
CA ASP A 2 7.30 -12.52 -34.47
C ASP A 2 6.16 -13.11 -33.59
N PRO A 3 5.55 -14.25 -33.97
CA PRO A 3 4.42 -14.84 -33.22
C PRO A 3 4.81 -15.21 -31.79
N THR A 4 6.11 -15.41 -31.55
CA THR A 4 6.64 -15.72 -30.22
C THR A 4 6.61 -14.51 -29.28
N LYS A 5 6.34 -13.29 -29.77
CA LYS A 5 6.25 -12.06 -28.97
C LYS A 5 4.83 -11.44 -28.88
N HIS A 6 3.80 -12.18 -29.32
CA HIS A 6 2.40 -11.76 -29.21
C HIS A 6 1.66 -12.46 -28.07
N TYR A 7 0.96 -11.73 -27.21
CA TYR A 7 0.22 -12.28 -26.07
C TYR A 7 -1.27 -11.91 -26.12
N ASP A 8 -2.13 -12.68 -25.47
CA ASP A 8 -3.53 -12.26 -25.33
C ASP A 8 -3.62 -11.04 -24.40
N VAL A 9 -2.86 -11.06 -23.30
CA VAL A 9 -2.82 -10.01 -22.28
C VAL A 9 -1.39 -9.72 -21.86
N ILE A 10 -1.01 -8.43 -21.82
CA ILE A 10 0.17 -7.94 -21.12
C ILE A 10 -0.27 -7.23 -19.83
N ILE A 11 0.28 -7.63 -18.69
CA ILE A 11 0.09 -6.97 -17.40
C ILE A 11 1.41 -6.31 -16.99
N ILE A 12 1.39 -5.00 -16.72
CA ILE A 12 2.58 -4.22 -16.38
C ILE A 12 2.55 -3.92 -14.88
N GLY A 13 3.46 -4.55 -14.14
CA GLY A 13 3.55 -4.47 -12.68
C GLY A 13 2.85 -5.63 -11.97
N THR A 14 3.47 -6.12 -10.90
CA THR A 14 3.00 -7.29 -10.13
C THR A 14 2.51 -6.95 -8.72
N GLY A 15 2.27 -5.66 -8.45
CA GLY A 15 1.69 -5.19 -7.18
C GLY A 15 0.24 -5.64 -6.98
N ALA A 16 -0.44 -5.09 -5.96
CA ALA A 16 -1.82 -5.47 -5.61
C ALA A 16 -2.76 -5.57 -6.83
N GLY A 17 -2.80 -4.55 -7.69
CA GLY A 17 -3.66 -4.58 -8.88
C GLY A 17 -3.26 -5.62 -9.92
N GLY A 18 -2.00 -5.59 -10.37
CA GLY A 18 -1.53 -6.46 -11.46
C GLY A 18 -1.39 -7.92 -11.04
N GLY A 19 -0.91 -8.19 -9.82
CA GLY A 19 -0.81 -9.53 -9.25
C GLY A 19 -2.19 -10.15 -9.05
N THR A 20 -3.14 -9.45 -8.44
CA THR A 20 -4.50 -9.98 -8.26
C THR A 20 -5.21 -10.22 -9.59
N LEU A 21 -5.07 -9.31 -10.56
CA LEU A 21 -5.62 -9.55 -11.90
C LEU A 21 -5.00 -10.78 -12.55
N LEU A 22 -3.67 -10.93 -12.46
CA LEU A 22 -2.97 -12.10 -12.98
C LEU A 22 -3.52 -13.39 -12.36
N HIS A 23 -3.74 -13.43 -11.05
CA HIS A 23 -4.30 -14.60 -10.37
C HIS A 23 -5.66 -15.03 -10.95
N VAL A 24 -6.53 -14.06 -11.25
CA VAL A 24 -7.84 -14.32 -11.84
C VAL A 24 -7.73 -14.78 -13.30
N LEU A 25 -6.79 -14.22 -14.07
CA LEU A 25 -6.64 -14.52 -15.50
C LEU A 25 -5.82 -15.78 -15.78
N ALA A 26 -4.88 -16.16 -14.93
CA ALA A 26 -4.01 -17.33 -15.11
C ALA A 26 -4.75 -18.63 -15.47
N PRO A 27 -5.86 -19.01 -14.81
CA PRO A 27 -6.59 -20.24 -15.13
C PRO A 27 -7.39 -20.20 -16.45
N THR A 28 -7.50 -19.05 -17.13
CA THR A 28 -8.32 -18.92 -18.35
C THR A 28 -7.72 -19.57 -19.59
N GLY A 29 -6.44 -19.98 -19.54
CA GLY A 29 -5.70 -20.49 -20.70
C GLY A 29 -5.21 -19.41 -21.67
N LYS A 30 -5.54 -18.13 -21.45
CA LYS A 30 -5.00 -17.01 -22.22
C LYS A 30 -3.50 -16.91 -22.05
N ARG A 31 -2.79 -16.61 -23.13
CA ARG A 31 -1.33 -16.43 -23.12
C ARG A 31 -1.02 -15.06 -22.51
N ILE A 32 -0.50 -15.05 -21.29
CA ILE A 32 -0.33 -13.84 -20.48
C ILE A 32 1.16 -13.55 -20.31
N LEU A 33 1.56 -12.32 -20.62
CA LEU A 33 2.88 -11.78 -20.28
C LEU A 33 2.75 -10.81 -19.12
N VAL A 34 3.58 -10.99 -18.10
CA VAL A 34 3.65 -10.12 -16.93
C VAL A 34 5.04 -9.49 -16.90
N LEU A 35 5.08 -8.16 -16.82
CA LEU A 35 6.30 -7.37 -16.88
C LEU A 35 6.53 -6.71 -15.53
N GLU A 36 7.55 -7.13 -14.80
CA GLU A 36 7.96 -6.53 -13.53
C GLU A 36 9.31 -5.82 -13.69
N ARG A 37 9.37 -4.58 -13.23
CA ARG A 37 10.57 -3.76 -13.31
C ARG A 37 11.65 -4.26 -12.36
N GLY A 38 11.25 -4.75 -11.20
CA GLY A 38 12.12 -5.35 -10.20
C GLY A 38 12.38 -6.84 -10.41
N ASP A 39 13.08 -7.41 -9.44
CA ASP A 39 13.24 -8.85 -9.27
C ASP A 39 12.43 -9.36 -8.06
N PHE A 40 12.61 -10.60 -7.66
CA PHE A 40 12.11 -11.09 -6.37
C PHE A 40 12.89 -10.48 -5.20
N VAL A 41 12.19 -10.18 -4.11
CA VAL A 41 12.88 -9.83 -2.84
C VAL A 41 13.63 -11.07 -2.36
N PRO A 42 14.95 -11.00 -2.10
CA PRO A 42 15.70 -12.12 -1.56
C PRO A 42 15.21 -12.48 -0.15
N ARG A 43 15.10 -13.78 0.13
CA ARG A 43 14.81 -14.29 1.47
C ARG A 43 16.10 -14.36 2.27
N GLU A 44 16.30 -13.40 3.15
CA GLU A 44 17.55 -13.23 3.90
C GLU A 44 17.32 -12.64 5.28
N LYS A 45 18.28 -12.82 6.19
CA LYS A 45 18.17 -12.32 7.57
C LYS A 45 17.92 -10.80 7.63
N GLY A 46 18.47 -10.05 6.67
CA GLY A 46 18.25 -8.61 6.53
C GLY A 46 16.78 -8.21 6.34
N ASN A 47 15.90 -9.13 5.92
CA ASN A 47 14.46 -8.89 5.85
C ASN A 47 13.85 -8.55 7.21
N TRP A 48 14.48 -8.97 8.31
CA TRP A 48 14.02 -8.76 9.69
C TRP A 48 15.00 -7.91 10.51
N ASP A 49 15.91 -7.19 9.86
CA ASP A 49 16.85 -6.28 10.53
C ASP A 49 16.47 -4.83 10.25
N SER A 50 16.15 -4.08 11.31
CA SER A 50 15.71 -2.68 11.21
C SER A 50 16.78 -1.75 10.65
N ARG A 51 18.07 -2.05 10.83
CA ARG A 51 19.14 -1.24 10.22
C ARG A 51 19.17 -1.45 8.72
N THR A 52 19.18 -2.71 8.27
CA THR A 52 19.14 -3.05 6.83
C THR A 52 17.91 -2.46 6.14
N VAL A 53 16.73 -2.58 6.75
CA VAL A 53 15.48 -2.10 6.13
C VAL A 53 15.34 -0.58 6.23
N ASN A 54 15.45 0.01 7.43
CA ASN A 54 15.06 1.40 7.65
C ASN A 54 16.22 2.39 7.51
N VAL A 55 17.44 2.01 7.92
CA VAL A 55 18.60 2.93 7.91
C VAL A 55 19.34 2.86 6.58
N GLU A 56 19.63 1.65 6.10
CA GLU A 56 20.35 1.43 4.84
C GLU A 56 19.42 1.54 3.62
N GLY A 57 18.11 1.40 3.83
CA GLY A 57 17.11 1.38 2.77
C GLY A 57 17.46 0.34 1.72
N HIS A 58 17.87 -0.85 2.15
CA HIS A 58 18.46 -1.88 1.29
C HIS A 58 17.55 -2.25 0.11
N TYR A 59 16.24 -2.32 0.38
CA TYR A 59 15.23 -2.66 -0.62
C TYR A 59 14.64 -1.43 -1.34
N ASN A 60 14.89 -0.22 -0.85
CA ASN A 60 14.33 0.98 -1.45
C ASN A 60 14.96 1.23 -2.81
N THR A 61 14.15 1.76 -3.73
CA THR A 61 14.70 2.23 -5.01
C THR A 61 15.74 3.32 -4.79
N LYS A 62 16.77 3.32 -5.64
CA LYS A 62 17.78 4.38 -5.69
C LYS A 62 17.44 5.46 -6.73
N GLU A 63 16.22 5.43 -7.27
CA GLU A 63 15.75 6.46 -8.19
C GLU A 63 15.68 7.84 -7.53
N ILE A 64 15.80 8.84 -8.39
CA ILE A 64 15.59 10.24 -8.05
C ILE A 64 14.40 10.72 -8.86
N TRP A 65 13.38 11.18 -8.16
CA TRP A 65 12.32 12.00 -8.72
C TRP A 65 12.58 13.46 -8.34
N TYR A 66 11.74 14.36 -8.82
CA TYR A 66 11.89 15.78 -8.55
C TYR A 66 10.60 16.37 -7.98
N GLU A 67 10.74 17.32 -7.07
CA GLU A 67 9.67 18.22 -6.69
C GLU A 67 9.41 19.26 -7.80
N LYS A 68 8.27 19.97 -7.73
CA LYS A 68 7.93 21.05 -8.67
C LYS A 68 9.00 22.15 -8.77
N ASN A 69 9.75 22.39 -7.70
CA ASN A 69 10.83 23.38 -7.62
C ASN A 69 12.18 22.87 -8.17
N GLY A 70 12.25 21.61 -8.64
CA GLY A 70 13.46 20.98 -9.16
C GLY A 70 14.35 20.31 -8.10
N LYS A 71 13.96 20.34 -6.82
CA LYS A 71 14.68 19.63 -5.76
C LYS A 71 14.52 18.11 -5.92
N SER A 72 15.60 17.37 -5.67
CA SER A 72 15.57 15.90 -5.67
C SER A 72 14.64 15.37 -4.57
N LEU A 73 13.82 14.40 -4.96
CA LEU A 73 12.92 13.63 -4.12
C LEU A 73 13.29 12.15 -4.26
N HIS A 74 13.66 11.50 -3.16
CA HIS A 74 13.88 10.06 -3.14
C HIS A 74 12.58 9.35 -2.74
N PRO A 75 11.93 8.62 -3.65
CA PRO A 75 10.65 8.00 -3.35
C PRO A 75 10.83 6.78 -2.43
N HIS A 76 9.96 6.70 -1.42
CA HIS A 76 9.81 5.48 -0.61
C HIS A 76 8.95 4.45 -1.36
N THR A 77 9.47 3.96 -2.49
CA THR A 77 8.84 2.91 -3.29
C THR A 77 9.81 1.76 -3.55
N ASN A 78 9.26 0.56 -3.62
CA ASN A 78 10.01 -0.65 -3.89
C ASN A 78 9.57 -1.25 -5.23
N TYR A 79 10.54 -1.78 -5.98
CA TYR A 79 10.27 -2.45 -7.26
C TYR A 79 10.70 -3.90 -7.13
N TYR A 80 9.72 -4.75 -6.88
CA TYR A 80 9.91 -6.19 -6.76
C TYR A 80 8.64 -6.92 -7.21
N VAL A 81 8.77 -8.23 -7.44
CA VAL A 81 7.61 -9.10 -7.61
C VAL A 81 6.72 -9.01 -6.36
N GLY A 82 5.47 -8.58 -6.54
CA GLY A 82 4.51 -8.27 -5.47
C GLY A 82 4.39 -6.78 -5.12
N GLY A 83 5.27 -5.94 -5.67
CA GLY A 83 5.29 -4.49 -5.45
C GLY A 83 5.35 -4.10 -3.97
N ASN A 84 4.75 -2.95 -3.64
CA ASN A 84 4.74 -2.44 -2.25
C ASN A 84 3.96 -3.32 -1.25
N THR A 85 3.16 -4.29 -1.71
CA THR A 85 2.53 -5.27 -0.80
C THR A 85 3.55 -6.17 -0.12
N LYS A 86 4.80 -6.26 -0.60
CA LYS A 86 5.87 -6.94 0.14
C LYS A 86 6.26 -6.27 1.45
N PHE A 87 6.08 -4.95 1.51
CA PHE A 87 6.57 -4.10 2.59
C PHE A 87 5.44 -3.49 3.42
N TYR A 88 4.19 -3.59 2.96
CA TYR A 88 3.05 -3.02 3.67
C TYR A 88 2.77 -3.69 5.02
N GLY A 89 1.92 -3.04 5.81
CA GLY A 89 1.49 -3.56 7.10
C GLY A 89 0.29 -4.51 7.03
N ALA A 90 -0.11 -5.05 5.89
CA ALA A 90 -1.19 -6.05 5.79
C ALA A 90 -2.53 -5.74 6.50
N ALA A 91 -2.77 -4.48 6.88
CA ALA A 91 -4.07 -4.00 7.33
C ALA A 91 -4.97 -3.82 6.10
N LEU A 92 -6.08 -4.55 6.06
CA LEU A 92 -6.91 -4.70 4.87
C LEU A 92 -8.36 -4.33 5.18
N PHE A 93 -8.59 -3.02 5.27
CA PHE A 93 -9.91 -2.44 5.44
C PHE A 93 -10.69 -2.37 4.13
N ARG A 94 -12.01 -2.53 4.20
CA ARG A 94 -12.92 -2.12 3.12
C ARG A 94 -13.06 -0.59 3.16
N LEU A 95 -13.30 0.06 2.02
CA LEU A 95 -13.89 1.41 2.05
C LEU A 95 -15.31 1.31 2.64
N ARG A 96 -15.77 2.37 3.30
CA ARG A 96 -17.11 2.46 3.89
C ARG A 96 -18.12 2.82 2.82
N ARG A 97 -19.41 2.59 3.08
CA ARG A 97 -20.46 2.87 2.10
C ARG A 97 -20.47 4.35 1.71
N GLU A 98 -20.26 5.20 2.70
CA GLU A 98 -20.27 6.65 2.61
C GLU A 98 -19.12 7.17 1.73
N ASP A 99 -17.98 6.46 1.68
CA ASP A 99 -16.81 6.83 0.88
C ASP A 99 -17.08 6.81 -0.63
N PHE A 100 -18.14 6.12 -1.06
CA PHE A 100 -18.59 6.11 -2.45
C PHE A 100 -19.50 7.32 -2.77
N GLY A 101 -20.01 7.99 -1.75
CA GLY A 101 -20.79 9.22 -1.86
C GLY A 101 -19.94 10.48 -1.79
N GLU A 102 -20.61 11.63 -1.79
CA GLU A 102 -19.96 12.91 -1.54
C GLU A 102 -19.72 13.07 -0.04
N ILE A 103 -18.48 13.38 0.36
CA ILE A 103 -18.11 13.62 1.76
C ILE A 103 -17.56 15.02 1.93
N ARG A 104 -18.15 15.77 2.85
CA ARG A 104 -17.62 17.06 3.28
C ARG A 104 -16.54 16.85 4.34
N HIS A 105 -15.32 17.28 4.03
CA HIS A 105 -14.22 17.40 4.98
C HIS A 105 -13.98 18.87 5.32
N HIS A 106 -13.22 19.14 6.39
CA HIS A 106 -12.83 20.50 6.74
C HIS A 106 -12.02 21.17 5.62
N GLY A 107 -11.12 20.41 4.97
CA GLY A 107 -10.30 20.90 3.87
C GLY A 107 -11.00 21.06 2.53
N GLY A 108 -12.26 20.64 2.39
CA GLY A 108 -12.98 20.66 1.12
C GLY A 108 -13.88 19.45 0.90
N LEU A 109 -14.25 19.21 -0.35
CA LEU A 109 -15.19 18.18 -0.76
C LEU A 109 -14.46 16.98 -1.37
N SER A 110 -14.75 15.77 -0.89
CA SER A 110 -14.42 14.54 -1.60
C SER A 110 -15.60 14.18 -2.52
N PRO A 111 -15.41 14.13 -3.85
CA PRO A 111 -16.49 13.89 -4.79
C PRO A 111 -16.98 12.44 -4.74
N ALA A 112 -18.25 12.24 -5.09
CA ALA A 112 -18.83 10.91 -5.18
C ALA A 112 -18.19 10.06 -6.29
N TRP A 113 -18.14 8.75 -6.05
CA TRP A 113 -17.73 7.77 -7.04
C TRP A 113 -18.85 7.54 -8.06
N PRO A 114 -18.52 7.15 -9.30
CA PRO A 114 -19.52 6.76 -10.30
C PRO A 114 -20.07 5.33 -10.08
N ILE A 115 -19.66 4.67 -9.00
CA ILE A 115 -20.06 3.33 -8.57
C ILE A 115 -20.39 3.37 -7.08
N ARG A 116 -21.10 2.37 -6.59
CA ARG A 116 -21.50 2.24 -5.19
C ARG A 116 -20.67 1.18 -4.48
N TYR A 117 -20.72 1.22 -3.15
CA TYR A 117 -20.14 0.16 -2.32
C TYR A 117 -20.65 -1.23 -2.71
N GLU A 118 -21.95 -1.34 -2.98
CA GLU A 118 -22.57 -2.62 -3.33
C GLU A 118 -22.01 -3.24 -4.63
N ASP A 119 -21.48 -2.42 -5.54
CA ASP A 119 -20.83 -2.90 -6.76
C ASP A 119 -19.49 -3.58 -6.45
N LEU A 120 -18.82 -3.18 -5.37
CA LEU A 120 -17.53 -3.72 -4.93
C LEU A 120 -17.62 -4.73 -3.79
N GLU A 121 -18.74 -4.79 -3.05
CA GLU A 121 -18.93 -5.67 -1.90
C GLU A 121 -18.54 -7.14 -2.20
N PRO A 122 -19.01 -7.76 -3.31
CA PRO A 122 -18.66 -9.15 -3.59
C PRO A 122 -17.16 -9.34 -3.85
N TYR A 123 -16.49 -8.32 -4.40
CA TYR A 123 -15.07 -8.32 -4.68
C TYR A 123 -14.23 -8.08 -3.42
N TYR A 124 -14.71 -7.27 -2.47
CA TYR A 124 -14.10 -7.19 -1.13
C TYR A 124 -14.10 -8.55 -0.44
N GLY A 125 -15.22 -9.28 -0.48
CA GLY A 125 -15.29 -10.64 0.06
C GLY A 125 -14.31 -11.61 -0.63
N GLN A 126 -14.13 -11.49 -1.94
CA GLN A 126 -13.13 -12.28 -2.67
C GLN A 126 -11.69 -11.92 -2.28
N ALA A 127 -11.40 -10.62 -2.17
CA ALA A 127 -10.08 -10.13 -1.76
C ALA A 127 -9.73 -10.59 -0.34
N GLU A 128 -10.68 -10.54 0.59
CA GLU A 128 -10.46 -11.01 1.97
C GLU A 128 -10.11 -12.49 2.04
N ARG A 129 -10.76 -13.33 1.23
CA ARG A 129 -10.41 -14.76 1.10
C ARG A 129 -9.03 -14.95 0.50
N LEU A 130 -8.76 -14.28 -0.62
CA LEU A 130 -7.50 -14.38 -1.35
C LEU A 130 -6.29 -13.95 -0.51
N TYR A 131 -6.47 -12.89 0.28
CA TYR A 131 -5.43 -12.29 1.11
C TYR A 131 -5.49 -12.72 2.57
N HIS A 132 -6.18 -13.83 2.89
CA HIS A 132 -6.21 -14.40 4.23
C HIS A 132 -6.55 -13.39 5.33
N VAL A 133 -7.59 -12.59 5.14
CA VAL A 133 -7.92 -11.53 6.09
C VAL A 133 -8.60 -12.11 7.33
N HIS A 134 -7.95 -11.88 8.46
CA HIS A 134 -8.44 -12.14 9.81
C HIS A 134 -9.29 -10.97 10.30
N GLY A 135 -10.43 -11.24 10.92
CA GLY A 135 -11.25 -10.19 11.56
C GLY A 135 -12.53 -10.75 12.17
N THR A 136 -13.29 -9.86 12.81
CA THR A 136 -14.66 -10.15 13.29
C THR A 136 -15.58 -9.07 12.74
N ARG A 137 -16.63 -9.48 12.01
CA ARG A 137 -17.60 -8.54 11.46
C ARG A 137 -18.41 -7.87 12.56
N GLY A 138 -18.68 -6.58 12.37
CA GLY A 138 -19.54 -5.79 13.26
C GLY A 138 -18.86 -5.24 14.52
N GLU A 139 -17.56 -5.51 14.72
CA GLU A 139 -16.80 -4.83 15.79
C GLU A 139 -16.45 -3.39 15.42
N ASP A 140 -16.00 -3.15 14.18
CA ASP A 140 -15.77 -1.79 13.67
C ASP A 140 -17.13 -1.09 13.51
N PRO A 141 -17.39 0.00 14.26
CA PRO A 141 -18.69 0.67 14.25
C PRO A 141 -19.03 1.34 12.91
N THR A 142 -18.05 1.48 12.01
CA THR A 142 -18.23 2.07 10.68
C THR A 142 -18.15 1.02 9.57
N GLU A 143 -18.00 -0.26 9.90
CA GLU A 143 -17.90 -1.32 8.91
C GLU A 143 -19.14 -1.38 8.01
N PRO A 144 -18.99 -1.40 6.68
CA PRO A 144 -20.11 -1.52 5.77
C PRO A 144 -20.68 -2.96 5.79
N PRO A 145 -21.95 -3.16 5.40
CA PRO A 145 -22.53 -4.50 5.31
C PRO A 145 -21.74 -5.43 4.40
N ALA A 146 -21.58 -6.68 4.81
CA ALA A 146 -20.91 -7.72 4.03
C ALA A 146 -21.81 -8.93 3.83
N GLY A 147 -21.64 -9.64 2.71
CA GLY A 147 -22.38 -10.87 2.40
C GLY A 147 -22.02 -12.08 3.28
N GLY A 148 -21.02 -11.96 4.16
CA GLY A 148 -20.59 -13.03 5.05
C GLY A 148 -19.51 -12.61 6.05
N PRO A 149 -19.13 -13.51 6.97
CA PRO A 149 -18.07 -13.26 7.94
C PRO A 149 -16.70 -13.10 7.25
N TYR A 150 -15.71 -12.62 8.00
CA TYR A 150 -14.32 -12.78 7.60
C TYR A 150 -13.97 -14.26 7.43
N PRO A 151 -13.08 -14.61 6.47
CA PRO A 151 -12.70 -16.00 6.23
C PRO A 151 -11.83 -16.60 7.35
N PHE A 152 -11.18 -15.76 8.15
CA PHE A 152 -10.36 -16.16 9.29
C PHE A 152 -10.75 -15.35 10.53
N PRO A 153 -10.68 -15.93 11.75
CA PRO A 153 -11.03 -15.24 12.98
C PRO A 153 -10.06 -14.08 13.25
N ALA A 154 -10.52 -13.05 13.97
CA ALA A 154 -9.67 -11.94 14.41
C ALA A 154 -8.39 -12.42 15.11
N VAL A 155 -7.30 -11.66 14.91
CA VAL A 155 -6.02 -11.94 15.56
C VAL A 155 -6.10 -11.50 17.01
N SER A 156 -5.89 -12.41 17.96
CA SER A 156 -5.97 -12.10 19.39
C SER A 156 -5.00 -11.00 19.82
N HIS A 157 -5.49 -10.08 20.65
CA HIS A 157 -4.65 -9.10 21.33
C HIS A 157 -3.69 -9.79 22.31
N GLU A 158 -2.45 -9.30 22.35
CA GLU A 158 -1.54 -9.62 23.46
C GLU A 158 -1.94 -8.82 24.71
N PRO A 159 -1.57 -9.25 25.94
CA PRO A 159 -2.15 -8.74 27.18
C PRO A 159 -2.15 -7.20 27.33
N ARG A 160 -1.06 -6.51 26.94
CA ARG A 160 -0.99 -5.05 27.04
C ARG A 160 -1.94 -4.33 26.07
N ILE A 161 -2.19 -4.93 24.90
CA ILE A 161 -3.11 -4.41 23.89
C ILE A 161 -4.56 -4.75 24.27
N GLN A 162 -4.80 -5.91 24.88
CA GLN A 162 -6.10 -6.25 25.46
C GLN A 162 -6.48 -5.27 26.58
N GLN A 163 -5.54 -4.95 27.47
CA GLN A 163 -5.75 -3.91 28.49
C GLN A 163 -6.11 -2.57 27.85
N LEU A 164 -5.38 -2.15 26.82
CA LEU A 164 -5.62 -0.90 26.11
C LEU A 164 -7.01 -0.87 25.43
N HIS A 165 -7.42 -1.99 24.85
CA HIS A 165 -8.76 -2.18 24.31
C HIS A 165 -9.82 -1.93 25.40
N GLU A 166 -9.67 -2.56 26.56
CA GLU A 166 -10.59 -2.38 27.69
C GLU A 166 -10.58 -0.95 28.23
N ASP A 167 -9.42 -0.28 28.26
CA ASP A 167 -9.28 1.12 28.67
C ASP A 167 -10.07 2.05 27.74
N PHE A 168 -9.92 1.91 26.42
CA PHE A 168 -10.70 2.70 25.46
C PHE A 168 -12.19 2.41 25.53
N ALA A 169 -12.58 1.14 25.72
CA ALA A 169 -13.98 0.77 25.90
C ALA A 169 -14.59 1.39 27.17
N ARG A 170 -13.85 1.44 28.29
CA ARG A 170 -14.27 2.11 29.53
C ARG A 170 -14.43 3.61 29.37
N LEU A 171 -13.67 4.24 28.48
CA LEU A 171 -13.82 5.64 28.10
C LEU A 171 -14.98 5.89 27.12
N GLY A 172 -15.71 4.84 26.71
CA GLY A 172 -16.90 4.92 25.87
C GLY A 172 -16.62 4.87 24.37
N TYR A 173 -15.41 4.50 23.95
CA TYR A 173 -15.05 4.29 22.53
C TYR A 173 -15.29 2.84 22.12
N ARG A 174 -15.19 2.57 20.82
CA ARG A 174 -15.43 1.25 20.23
C ARG A 174 -14.16 0.70 19.58
N PRO A 175 -13.17 0.28 20.39
CA PRO A 175 -11.99 -0.40 19.88
C PRO A 175 -12.38 -1.74 19.25
N PHE A 176 -11.67 -2.13 18.19
CA PHE A 176 -11.95 -3.36 17.46
C PHE A 176 -10.67 -4.02 16.95
N HIS A 177 -10.78 -5.29 16.56
CA HIS A 177 -9.65 -6.01 15.98
C HIS A 177 -9.35 -5.54 14.56
N THR A 178 -8.12 -5.10 14.31
CA THR A 178 -7.64 -4.72 12.99
C THR A 178 -7.78 -5.89 12.00
N PRO A 179 -8.42 -5.68 10.83
CA PRO A 179 -8.45 -6.67 9.77
C PRO A 179 -7.05 -6.91 9.19
N LEU A 180 -6.51 -8.13 9.30
CA LEU A 180 -5.11 -8.42 8.95
C LEU A 180 -4.97 -9.57 7.96
N GLY A 181 -4.30 -9.32 6.83
CA GLY A 181 -3.95 -10.33 5.83
C GLY A 181 -2.68 -11.11 6.18
N ILE A 182 -2.82 -12.18 6.96
CA ILE A 182 -1.69 -13.02 7.41
C ILE A 182 -2.09 -14.50 7.42
N MET A 183 -1.14 -15.39 7.17
CA MET A 183 -1.36 -16.84 7.20
C MET A 183 -1.17 -17.40 8.61
N LEU A 184 -2.05 -16.99 9.53
CA LEU A 184 -1.96 -17.29 10.96
C LEU A 184 -2.94 -18.41 11.36
N ASN A 185 -2.45 -19.36 12.16
CA ASN A 185 -3.29 -20.33 12.87
C ASN A 185 -2.98 -20.26 14.38
N GLU A 186 -3.86 -19.61 15.14
CA GLU A 186 -3.69 -19.49 16.59
C GLU A 186 -4.13 -20.74 17.37
N GLN A 187 -5.05 -21.54 16.80
CA GLN A 187 -5.53 -22.78 17.42
C GLN A 187 -4.46 -23.89 17.41
N ASP A 188 -3.66 -23.98 16.35
CA ASP A 188 -2.51 -24.89 16.27
C ASP A 188 -1.30 -24.19 15.66
N ARG A 189 -0.48 -23.58 16.53
CA ARG A 189 0.70 -22.80 16.16
C ARG A 189 1.73 -23.59 15.35
N ARG A 190 1.76 -24.93 15.47
CA ARG A 190 2.66 -25.81 14.68
C ARG A 190 2.27 -25.87 13.21
N LYS A 191 1.01 -25.55 12.88
CA LYS A 191 0.49 -25.48 11.50
C LYS A 191 0.45 -24.04 10.96
N SER A 192 0.86 -23.06 11.77
CA SER A 192 0.86 -21.65 11.38
C SER A 192 2.11 -21.31 10.57
N LYS A 193 1.94 -20.64 9.43
CA LYS A 193 3.07 -20.02 8.73
C LYS A 193 3.49 -18.71 9.40
N CYS A 194 2.51 -17.90 9.80
CA CYS A 194 2.76 -16.64 10.48
C CYS A 194 3.17 -16.91 11.92
N ILE A 195 4.36 -16.45 12.28
CA ILE A 195 4.89 -16.60 13.63
C ILE A 195 4.59 -15.41 14.55
N ARG A 196 3.90 -14.37 14.07
CA ARG A 196 3.68 -13.09 14.80
C ARG A 196 4.99 -12.42 15.22
N CYS A 197 5.92 -12.26 14.27
CA CYS A 197 7.18 -11.53 14.50
C CYS A 197 6.95 -10.01 14.58
N GLU A 198 7.90 -9.33 15.19
CA GLU A 198 8.01 -7.89 15.39
C GLU A 198 8.21 -7.10 14.09
N THR A 199 8.69 -7.75 13.03
CA THR A 199 9.07 -7.13 11.74
C THR A 199 7.99 -7.32 10.68
N CYS A 200 6.74 -7.04 11.00
CA CYS A 200 5.66 -7.13 10.02
C CYS A 200 5.59 -5.88 9.13
N ASP A 201 5.61 -4.68 9.71
CA ASP A 201 5.29 -3.43 9.02
C ASP A 201 6.54 -2.73 8.48
N GLY A 202 6.61 -2.52 7.16
CA GLY A 202 7.78 -1.95 6.49
C GLY A 202 8.81 -2.99 6.02
N PHE A 203 8.68 -4.23 6.47
CA PHE A 203 9.67 -5.29 6.24
C PHE A 203 9.13 -6.37 5.28
N PRO A 204 9.99 -6.98 4.45
CA PRO A 204 9.67 -8.25 3.80
C PRO A 204 9.43 -9.36 4.82
N CYS A 205 8.43 -10.21 4.60
CA CYS A 205 8.21 -11.35 5.49
C CYS A 205 9.17 -12.51 5.14
N LEU A 206 10.19 -12.75 5.96
CA LEU A 206 11.18 -13.83 5.74
C LEU A 206 10.58 -15.24 5.63
N VAL A 207 9.47 -15.48 6.34
CA VAL A 207 8.73 -16.75 6.36
C VAL A 207 7.57 -16.79 5.37
N GLU A 208 7.41 -15.75 4.55
CA GLU A 208 6.40 -15.68 3.48
C GLU A 208 4.95 -15.92 3.97
N ALA A 209 4.66 -15.43 5.18
CA ALA A 209 3.36 -15.59 5.83
C ALA A 209 2.50 -14.32 5.84
N LYS A 210 3.08 -13.18 5.46
CA LYS A 210 2.33 -11.96 5.18
C LYS A 210 1.62 -12.16 3.84
N ALA A 211 0.31 -11.93 3.78
CA ALA A 211 -0.45 -12.14 2.56
C ALA A 211 -0.15 -11.01 1.57
N ASP A 212 0.91 -11.13 0.79
CA ASP A 212 1.29 -10.15 -0.23
C ASP A 212 0.94 -10.64 -1.65
N ALA A 213 0.88 -9.73 -2.62
CA ALA A 213 0.48 -10.06 -3.99
C ALA A 213 1.43 -11.08 -4.65
N HIS A 214 2.72 -11.13 -4.26
CA HIS A 214 3.62 -12.16 -4.77
C HIS A 214 3.23 -13.54 -4.23
N ILE A 215 3.05 -13.67 -2.91
CA ILE A 215 2.74 -14.96 -2.29
C ILE A 215 1.31 -15.44 -2.63
N CYS A 216 0.32 -14.57 -2.51
CA CYS A 216 -1.09 -14.94 -2.70
C CYS A 216 -1.51 -15.02 -4.17
N CYS A 217 -0.88 -14.23 -5.05
CA CYS A 217 -1.38 -14.07 -6.42
C CYS A 217 -0.37 -14.54 -7.47
N VAL A 218 0.83 -13.94 -7.50
CA VAL A 218 1.81 -14.20 -8.57
C VAL A 218 2.34 -15.63 -8.51
N ASN A 219 2.77 -16.12 -7.35
CA ASN A 219 3.35 -17.46 -7.22
C ASN A 219 2.39 -18.56 -7.67
N PRO A 220 1.13 -18.63 -7.18
CA PRO A 220 0.14 -19.56 -7.72
C PRO A 220 -0.08 -19.39 -9.23
N ALA A 221 -0.13 -18.16 -9.74
CA ALA A 221 -0.33 -17.92 -11.18
C ALA A 221 0.81 -18.45 -12.05
N LEU A 222 2.06 -18.45 -11.56
CA LEU A 222 3.23 -18.97 -12.28
C LEU A 222 3.21 -20.50 -12.44
N ALA A 223 2.36 -21.22 -11.71
CA ALA A 223 2.17 -22.66 -11.93
C ALA A 223 1.48 -22.97 -13.27
N HIS A 224 0.84 -21.98 -13.90
CA HIS A 224 0.15 -22.12 -15.17
C HIS A 224 1.10 -21.92 -16.36
N ARG A 225 1.15 -22.89 -17.29
CA ARG A 225 2.05 -22.87 -18.45
C ARG A 225 1.82 -21.71 -19.43
N ASN A 226 0.63 -21.12 -19.41
CA ASN A 226 0.23 -19.98 -20.25
C ASN A 226 0.66 -18.62 -19.68
N VAL A 227 1.29 -18.58 -18.51
CA VAL A 227 1.79 -17.35 -17.87
C VAL A 227 3.30 -17.26 -18.04
N THR A 228 3.77 -16.11 -18.53
CA THR A 228 5.19 -15.76 -18.59
C THR A 228 5.44 -14.51 -17.75
N LEU A 229 6.35 -14.60 -16.78
CA LEU A 229 6.83 -13.44 -16.03
C LEU A 229 8.23 -13.05 -16.49
N LEU A 230 8.42 -11.78 -16.82
CA LEU A 230 9.73 -11.19 -17.05
C LEU A 230 10.02 -10.19 -15.92
N THR A 231 11.02 -10.51 -15.09
CA THR A 231 11.60 -9.59 -14.11
C THR A 231 12.66 -8.71 -14.76
N ASN A 232 13.09 -7.66 -14.05
CA ASN A 232 14.05 -6.68 -14.53
C ASN A 232 13.66 -6.09 -15.91
N ALA A 233 12.35 -5.92 -16.11
CA ALA A 233 11.70 -5.55 -17.35
C ALA A 233 10.92 -4.25 -17.19
N LEU A 234 11.57 -3.12 -17.51
CA LEU A 234 10.95 -1.81 -17.44
C LEU A 234 10.17 -1.51 -18.72
N VAL A 235 8.85 -1.36 -18.62
CA VAL A 235 8.06 -0.80 -19.72
C VAL A 235 8.33 0.71 -19.83
N THR A 236 8.91 1.13 -20.94
CA THR A 236 9.31 2.52 -21.16
C THR A 236 8.27 3.32 -21.92
N LYS A 237 7.54 2.68 -22.85
CA LYS A 237 6.57 3.34 -23.73
C LYS A 237 5.50 2.37 -24.25
N LEU A 238 4.28 2.87 -24.38
CA LEU A 238 3.19 2.25 -25.14
C LEU A 238 3.08 2.95 -26.50
N GLU A 239 3.36 2.24 -27.58
CA GLU A 239 3.22 2.75 -28.94
C GLU A 239 1.84 2.41 -29.47
N THR A 240 1.11 3.41 -29.93
CA THR A 240 -0.19 3.20 -30.57
C THR A 240 -0.04 2.88 -32.05
N SER A 241 -1.06 2.26 -32.64
CA SER A 241 -1.22 2.20 -34.09
C SER A 241 -1.34 3.62 -34.69
N PRO A 242 -1.21 3.79 -36.02
CA PRO A 242 -1.35 5.10 -36.67
C PRO A 242 -2.71 5.78 -36.43
N SER A 243 -3.76 5.01 -36.14
CA SER A 243 -5.08 5.53 -35.78
C SER A 243 -5.12 6.14 -34.37
N GLY A 244 -4.16 5.79 -33.52
CA GLY A 244 -4.11 6.17 -32.12
C GLY A 244 -5.10 5.42 -31.22
N ARG A 245 -5.85 4.44 -31.74
CA ARG A 245 -6.94 3.78 -31.01
C ARG A 245 -6.54 2.49 -30.29
N GLU A 246 -5.42 1.91 -30.67
CA GLU A 246 -4.97 0.60 -30.19
C GLU A 246 -3.49 0.65 -29.86
N ILE A 247 -3.05 -0.13 -28.87
CA ILE A 247 -1.63 -0.33 -28.60
C ILE A 247 -1.06 -1.28 -29.64
N ALA A 248 -0.14 -0.78 -30.47
CA ALA A 248 0.56 -1.60 -31.45
C ALA A 248 1.77 -2.33 -30.82
N LYS A 249 2.49 -1.68 -29.90
CA LYS A 249 3.67 -2.27 -29.23
C LYS A 249 3.84 -1.78 -27.79
N VAL A 250 4.33 -2.67 -26.94
CA VAL A 250 4.82 -2.41 -25.59
C VAL A 250 6.35 -2.44 -25.65
N HIS A 251 6.99 -1.30 -25.40
CA HIS A 251 8.45 -1.17 -25.39
C HIS A 251 9.00 -1.48 -24.01
N VAL A 252 9.94 -2.42 -23.93
CA VAL A 252 10.49 -2.95 -22.69
C VAL A 252 12.00 -2.83 -22.72
N ARG A 253 12.60 -2.32 -21.65
CA ARG A 253 14.05 -2.32 -21.44
C ARG A 253 14.40 -3.41 -20.43
N ARG A 254 15.30 -4.32 -20.82
CA ARG A 254 15.71 -5.50 -20.05
C ARG A 254 17.18 -5.46 -19.63
N GLY A 255 17.47 -5.89 -18.39
CA GLY A 255 18.84 -6.24 -17.96
C GLY A 255 19.79 -5.07 -17.67
N GLY A 256 19.30 -3.84 -17.57
CA GLY A 256 20.14 -2.65 -17.35
C GLY A 256 20.29 -2.18 -15.90
N GLY A 257 19.68 -2.87 -14.93
CA GLY A 257 19.44 -2.31 -13.60
C GLY A 257 18.73 -0.94 -13.68
N GLY A 258 18.70 -0.18 -12.57
CA GLY A 258 18.16 1.19 -12.57
C GLY A 258 18.92 2.20 -13.45
N ASN A 259 20.08 1.81 -14.02
CA ASN A 259 21.06 2.73 -14.61
C ASN A 259 21.10 2.74 -16.15
N GLY A 260 20.06 2.22 -16.81
CA GLY A 260 19.77 2.57 -18.22
C GLY A 260 20.51 1.81 -19.33
N GLY A 261 21.34 0.80 -19.02
CA GLY A 261 22.14 0.06 -20.01
C GLY A 261 21.51 -1.20 -20.62
N GLY A 262 20.18 -1.35 -20.59
CA GLY A 262 19.48 -2.59 -20.95
C GLY A 262 19.11 -2.74 -22.43
N ALA A 263 19.01 -3.99 -22.91
CA ALA A 263 18.50 -4.30 -24.25
C ALA A 263 17.03 -3.87 -24.40
N THR A 264 16.67 -3.34 -25.56
CA THR A 264 15.27 -2.95 -25.86
C THR A 264 14.56 -4.06 -26.59
N GLU A 265 13.38 -4.43 -26.09
CA GLU A 265 12.49 -5.44 -26.65
C GLU A 265 11.11 -4.83 -26.90
N THR A 266 10.36 -5.43 -27.82
CA THR A 266 8.97 -5.06 -28.08
C THR A 266 8.07 -6.28 -28.04
N TYR A 267 6.90 -6.09 -27.45
CA TYR A 267 5.85 -7.10 -27.33
C TYR A 267 4.53 -6.54 -27.85
N THR A 268 3.64 -7.41 -28.27
CA THR A 268 2.28 -7.02 -28.71
C THR A 268 1.25 -7.80 -27.92
N ALA A 269 0.07 -7.21 -27.69
CA ALA A 269 -1.02 -7.93 -27.07
C ALA A 269 -2.40 -7.42 -27.49
N GLY A 270 -3.42 -8.27 -27.34
CA GLY A 270 -4.82 -7.88 -27.51
C GLY A 270 -5.29 -6.92 -26.42
N VAL A 271 -4.84 -7.14 -25.17
CA VAL A 271 -5.12 -6.26 -24.03
C VAL A 271 -3.81 -5.90 -23.32
N VAL A 272 -3.66 -4.62 -22.96
CA VAL A 272 -2.55 -4.14 -22.13
C VAL A 272 -3.10 -3.51 -20.86
N VAL A 273 -2.65 -4.00 -19.71
CA VAL A 273 -3.06 -3.54 -18.38
C VAL A 273 -1.91 -2.76 -17.75
N VAL A 274 -2.16 -1.50 -17.42
CA VAL A 274 -1.21 -0.64 -16.71
C VAL A 274 -1.46 -0.74 -15.20
N ALA A 275 -0.61 -1.45 -14.47
CA ALA A 275 -0.72 -1.67 -13.03
C ALA A 275 0.61 -1.32 -12.30
N CYS A 276 1.26 -0.24 -12.72
CA CYS A 276 2.59 0.16 -12.27
C CYS A 276 2.60 0.88 -10.90
N GLY A 277 1.46 0.97 -10.21
CA GLY A 277 1.24 1.89 -9.07
C GLY A 277 0.89 3.31 -9.54
N ALA A 278 0.37 4.15 -8.62
CA ALA A 278 -0.24 5.44 -8.96
C ALA A 278 0.68 6.35 -9.82
N ILE A 279 1.90 6.58 -9.35
CA ILE A 279 2.83 7.52 -9.98
C ILE A 279 3.42 6.96 -11.28
N ASN A 280 3.92 5.73 -11.26
CA ASN A 280 4.55 5.14 -12.44
C ASN A 280 3.55 4.82 -13.56
N SER A 281 2.28 4.57 -13.23
CA SER A 281 1.22 4.39 -14.24
C SER A 281 0.95 5.71 -14.97
N ALA A 282 0.80 6.81 -14.24
CA ALA A 282 0.68 8.15 -14.83
C ALA A 282 1.91 8.49 -15.66
N ALA A 283 3.12 8.26 -15.13
CA ALA A 283 4.37 8.52 -15.84
C ALA A 283 4.50 7.72 -17.14
N LEU A 284 4.10 6.43 -17.15
CA LEU A 284 4.10 5.62 -18.37
C LEU A 284 3.12 6.15 -19.42
N LEU A 285 1.90 6.52 -19.02
CA LEU A 285 0.91 7.09 -19.93
C LEU A 285 1.39 8.44 -20.51
N LEU A 286 1.97 9.30 -19.67
CA LEU A 286 2.56 10.58 -20.11
C LEU A 286 3.76 10.37 -21.05
N ARG A 287 4.68 9.44 -20.74
CA ARG A 287 5.81 9.08 -21.63
C ARG A 287 5.36 8.50 -22.97
N SER A 288 4.12 8.00 -23.05
CA SER A 288 3.54 7.40 -24.24
C SER A 288 2.88 8.43 -25.17
N ALA A 289 3.18 9.72 -24.99
CA ALA A 289 2.75 10.78 -25.90
C ALA A 289 3.22 10.55 -27.35
N ASN A 290 2.39 10.99 -28.29
CA ASN A 290 2.64 10.96 -29.74
C ASN A 290 1.72 11.96 -30.46
N ASP A 291 1.77 12.05 -31.79
CA ASP A 291 1.00 13.02 -32.58
C ASP A 291 -0.52 12.92 -32.39
N LYS A 292 -1.06 11.73 -32.04
CA LYS A 292 -2.49 11.54 -31.74
C LYS A 292 -2.83 11.79 -30.26
N HIS A 293 -1.82 11.71 -29.39
CA HIS A 293 -1.94 11.85 -27.94
C HIS A 293 -0.85 12.81 -27.42
N PRO A 294 -0.86 14.11 -27.81
CA PRO A 294 0.25 15.01 -27.56
C PRO A 294 0.49 15.28 -26.06
N GLY A 295 -0.54 15.15 -25.23
CA GLY A 295 -0.45 15.27 -23.76
C GLY A 295 -0.18 13.96 -23.02
N GLY A 296 0.08 12.85 -23.72
CA GLY A 296 0.17 11.51 -23.15
C GLY A 296 -1.02 10.63 -23.50
N LEU A 297 -0.80 9.32 -23.53
CA LEU A 297 -1.81 8.33 -23.89
C LEU A 297 -2.99 8.37 -22.90
N GLY A 298 -4.22 8.48 -23.42
CA GLY A 298 -5.42 8.55 -22.59
C GLY A 298 -5.62 9.90 -21.89
N ASN A 299 -4.76 10.89 -22.13
CA ASN A 299 -4.77 12.16 -21.41
C ASN A 299 -5.54 13.30 -22.13
N ARG A 300 -6.60 12.97 -22.88
CA ARG A 300 -7.42 13.99 -23.58
C ARG A 300 -8.09 14.99 -22.63
N SER A 301 -8.34 14.57 -21.40
CA SER A 301 -9.00 15.34 -20.33
C SER A 301 -8.00 16.04 -19.41
N ASP A 302 -6.70 15.93 -19.67
CA ASP A 302 -5.61 16.47 -18.83
C ASP A 302 -5.58 15.97 -17.36
N VAL A 303 -6.35 14.94 -17.02
CA VAL A 303 -6.39 14.37 -15.66
C VAL A 303 -5.32 13.32 -15.40
N VAL A 304 -4.64 12.79 -16.42
CA VAL A 304 -3.53 11.84 -16.18
C VAL A 304 -2.44 12.54 -15.39
N GLY A 305 -2.13 11.94 -14.24
CA GLY A 305 -1.18 12.44 -13.26
C GLY A 305 -1.78 13.42 -12.26
N ARG A 306 -2.93 14.06 -12.50
CA ARG A 306 -3.57 15.02 -11.58
C ARG A 306 -4.31 14.32 -10.45
N HIS A 307 -4.72 15.11 -9.45
CA HIS A 307 -5.45 14.63 -8.27
C HIS A 307 -4.69 13.53 -7.54
N TYR A 308 -3.36 13.60 -7.59
CA TYR A 308 -2.53 12.71 -6.80
C TYR A 308 -2.88 12.94 -5.34
N MET A 309 -3.33 11.85 -4.71
CA MET A 309 -3.69 11.79 -3.31
C MET A 309 -2.81 10.77 -2.62
N GLY A 310 -2.61 11.01 -1.33
CA GLY A 310 -1.98 10.09 -0.41
C GLY A 310 -2.43 10.45 0.99
N HIS A 311 -2.76 9.45 1.80
CA HIS A 311 -3.20 9.69 3.17
C HIS A 311 -2.22 10.56 3.98
N THR A 312 -2.77 11.50 4.74
CA THR A 312 -2.01 12.24 5.75
C THR A 312 -1.79 11.29 6.92
N ASN A 313 -0.55 10.80 7.05
CA ASN A 313 -0.19 9.81 8.07
C ASN A 313 0.79 10.38 9.08
N SER A 314 0.65 9.95 10.34
CA SER A 314 1.64 10.15 11.40
C SER A 314 1.80 8.87 12.20
N VAL A 315 3.01 8.64 12.71
CA VAL A 315 3.25 7.70 13.81
C VAL A 315 3.22 8.49 15.11
N LEU A 316 2.41 8.06 16.09
CA LEU A 316 2.40 8.61 17.43
C LEU A 316 2.94 7.59 18.42
N LEU A 317 3.97 8.01 19.18
CA LEU A 317 4.62 7.20 20.20
C LEU A 317 4.07 7.57 21.58
N ALA A 318 3.31 6.68 22.22
CA ALA A 318 2.92 6.85 23.61
C ALA A 318 3.87 6.03 24.51
N VAL A 319 4.61 6.68 25.41
CA VAL A 319 5.59 6.02 26.28
C VAL A 319 4.97 5.78 27.66
N SER A 320 4.79 4.51 28.00
CA SER A 320 4.18 4.06 29.25
C SER A 320 5.22 3.97 30.38
N LYS A 321 4.80 4.20 31.63
CA LYS A 321 5.63 3.93 32.81
C LYS A 321 5.91 2.43 33.01
N CYS A 322 4.98 1.58 32.55
CA CYS A 322 5.12 0.14 32.56
C CYS A 322 5.69 -0.37 31.22
N PRO A 323 6.56 -1.39 31.23
CA PRO A 323 7.03 -2.02 30.00
C PRO A 323 5.86 -2.57 29.16
N ASN A 324 6.00 -2.51 27.84
CA ASN A 324 5.10 -3.16 26.89
C ASN A 324 5.81 -4.42 26.32
N PRO A 325 5.49 -5.64 26.81
CA PRO A 325 6.11 -6.87 26.32
C PRO A 325 5.54 -7.35 24.98
N THR A 326 4.59 -6.61 24.38
CA THR A 326 3.91 -7.03 23.15
C THR A 326 4.87 -7.12 21.98
N VAL A 327 4.85 -8.25 21.28
CA VAL A 327 5.62 -8.46 20.04
C VAL A 327 4.81 -8.01 18.82
N PHE A 328 3.53 -8.38 18.77
CA PHE A 328 2.66 -8.15 17.62
C PHE A 328 1.46 -7.26 18.00
N GLN A 329 1.71 -5.94 18.15
CA GLN A 329 0.73 -4.99 18.69
C GLN A 329 -0.30 -4.45 17.69
N LYS A 330 -0.09 -4.66 16.39
CA LYS A 330 -0.91 -4.17 15.27
C LYS A 330 -2.31 -4.80 15.13
N THR A 331 -2.88 -5.23 16.24
CA THR A 331 -4.16 -5.95 16.30
C THR A 331 -5.33 -5.06 16.71
N LEU A 332 -5.08 -3.84 17.21
CA LEU A 332 -6.10 -2.91 17.70
C LEU A 332 -6.29 -1.71 16.77
N SER A 333 -7.55 -1.32 16.57
CA SER A 333 -7.97 -0.15 15.80
C SER A 333 -9.11 0.60 16.48
N LEU A 334 -9.27 1.88 16.10
CA LEU A 334 -10.35 2.78 16.50
C LEU A 334 -10.86 3.57 15.28
N ASN A 335 -12.18 3.59 15.12
CA ASN A 335 -12.88 4.24 13.99
C ASN A 335 -14.00 5.17 14.42
N ASP A 336 -14.11 5.48 15.72
CA ASP A 336 -15.05 6.45 16.27
C ASP A 336 -14.93 7.85 15.62
N PHE A 337 -13.83 8.11 14.90
CA PHE A 337 -13.50 9.38 14.24
C PHE A 337 -13.47 9.30 12.72
N TYR A 338 -13.84 8.14 12.14
CA TYR A 338 -13.83 7.93 10.69
C TYR A 338 -14.82 8.83 9.97
N GLY A 339 -16.01 9.01 10.56
CA GLY A 339 -17.01 9.99 10.13
C GLY A 339 -17.10 11.19 11.08
N PRO A 340 -18.14 12.02 10.93
CA PRO A 340 -18.50 13.03 11.92
C PRO A 340 -18.62 12.40 13.32
N SER A 341 -18.12 13.11 14.33
CA SER A 341 -18.12 12.66 15.72
C SER A 341 -18.82 13.67 16.61
N LYS A 342 -19.02 13.33 17.90
CA LYS A 342 -19.60 14.28 18.87
C LYS A 342 -18.75 15.54 19.06
N ASP A 343 -17.44 15.41 18.84
CA ASP A 343 -16.48 16.49 19.07
C ASP A 343 -16.33 17.41 17.85
N TRP A 344 -16.71 16.93 16.66
CA TRP A 344 -16.47 17.64 15.41
C TRP A 344 -17.35 17.13 14.26
N GLU A 345 -17.87 18.06 13.46
CA GLU A 345 -18.80 17.78 12.35
C GLU A 345 -18.13 17.14 11.12
N TYR A 346 -16.80 17.14 11.03
CA TYR A 346 -16.06 16.58 9.90
C TYR A 346 -15.35 15.27 10.28
N PRO A 347 -15.10 14.36 9.30
CA PRO A 347 -14.21 13.22 9.47
C PRO A 347 -12.81 13.62 9.97
N MET A 348 -12.34 13.01 11.05
CA MET A 348 -10.93 13.18 11.47
C MET A 348 -10.04 12.07 10.91
N GLY A 349 -10.51 10.82 10.88
CA GLY A 349 -9.82 9.69 10.30
C GLY A 349 -9.79 8.43 11.17
N HIS A 350 -8.77 7.62 10.95
CA HIS A 350 -8.60 6.27 11.50
C HIS A 350 -7.36 6.18 12.39
N ILE A 351 -7.45 5.43 13.49
CA ILE A 351 -6.33 5.11 14.36
C ILE A 351 -6.15 3.59 14.39
N SER A 352 -4.92 3.13 14.19
CA SER A 352 -4.51 1.75 14.39
C SER A 352 -3.11 1.69 15.00
N PHE A 353 -2.55 0.50 15.10
CA PHE A 353 -1.18 0.28 15.55
C PHE A 353 -0.25 -0.02 14.37
N VAL A 354 0.99 0.48 14.45
CA VAL A 354 2.09 -0.07 13.67
C VAL A 354 2.73 -1.26 14.40
N GLY A 355 3.57 -2.01 13.69
CA GLY A 355 4.49 -2.98 14.26
C GLY A 355 5.36 -2.34 15.34
N LYS A 356 5.87 -3.18 16.25
CA LYS A 356 6.64 -2.71 17.41
C LYS A 356 7.91 -2.02 16.92
N LEU A 357 8.09 -0.75 17.29
CA LEU A 357 9.31 0.00 16.96
C LEU A 357 10.44 -0.42 17.91
N ASP A 358 11.63 -0.63 17.36
CA ASP A 358 12.85 -0.86 18.11
C ASP A 358 13.70 0.43 18.22
N GLY A 359 14.79 0.36 18.99
CA GLY A 359 15.69 1.50 19.16
C GLY A 359 16.29 2.02 17.85
N VAL A 360 16.47 1.16 16.85
CA VAL A 360 17.00 1.53 15.52
C VAL A 360 15.96 2.33 14.74
N ALA A 361 14.72 1.86 14.68
CA ALA A 361 13.63 2.57 14.02
C ALA A 361 13.38 3.95 14.67
N LEU A 362 13.43 4.03 16.00
CA LEU A 362 13.31 5.30 16.72
C LEU A 362 14.48 6.25 16.45
N SER A 363 15.69 5.72 16.21
CA SER A 363 16.88 6.55 15.93
C SER A 363 16.75 7.41 14.67
N ALA A 364 15.93 6.99 13.69
CA ALA A 364 15.70 7.74 12.47
C ALA A 364 14.98 9.09 12.71
N GLY A 365 14.20 9.19 13.79
CA GLY A 365 13.50 10.42 14.19
C GLY A 365 14.07 11.12 15.43
N ALA A 366 15.09 10.54 16.07
CA ALA A 366 15.68 11.08 17.29
C ALA A 366 16.80 12.10 16.99
N PRO A 367 17.07 13.06 17.89
CA PRO A 367 18.28 13.87 17.84
C PRO A 367 19.54 12.98 17.75
N ALA A 368 20.51 13.36 16.92
CA ALA A 368 21.72 12.56 16.68
C ALA A 368 22.53 12.23 17.96
N ILE A 369 22.37 13.01 19.02
CA ILE A 369 23.05 12.84 20.31
C ILE A 369 22.29 11.95 21.30
N THR A 370 21.09 11.45 20.95
CA THR A 370 20.29 10.63 21.86
C THR A 370 20.99 9.29 22.12
N PRO A 371 21.29 8.94 23.38
CA PRO A 371 21.96 7.68 23.69
C PRO A 371 21.12 6.47 23.27
N GLY A 372 21.75 5.45 22.67
CA GLY A 372 21.05 4.25 22.19
C GLY A 372 20.27 3.51 23.29
N PHE A 373 20.79 3.46 24.53
CA PHE A 373 20.07 2.84 25.65
C PHE A 373 18.75 3.56 25.98
N THR A 374 18.67 4.87 25.75
CA THR A 374 17.44 5.66 25.94
C THR A 374 16.39 5.27 24.91
N LEU A 375 16.80 5.12 23.64
CA LEU A 375 15.91 4.69 22.56
C LEU A 375 15.39 3.26 22.80
N GLU A 376 16.25 2.35 23.25
CA GLU A 376 15.86 0.99 23.63
C GLU A 376 14.88 0.97 24.79
N LEU A 377 15.08 1.81 25.81
CA LEU A 377 14.15 1.92 26.93
C LEU A 377 12.80 2.49 26.46
N MET A 378 12.80 3.51 25.62
CA MET A 378 11.59 4.07 25.03
C MET A 378 10.83 3.03 24.21
N ALA A 379 11.53 2.29 23.34
CA ALA A 379 10.96 1.20 22.55
C ALA A 379 10.31 0.12 23.44
N LYS A 380 10.98 -0.32 24.51
CA LYS A 380 10.41 -1.29 25.47
C LYS A 380 9.16 -0.81 26.19
N HIS A 381 8.92 0.50 26.24
CA HIS A 381 7.82 1.12 26.95
C HIS A 381 6.75 1.71 26.03
N SER A 382 6.96 1.65 24.70
CA SER A 382 6.10 2.34 23.77
C SER A 382 4.80 1.59 23.43
N LEU A 383 3.79 2.37 23.05
CA LEU A 383 2.66 1.96 22.23
C LEU A 383 2.75 2.80 20.95
N ASP A 384 2.88 2.14 19.80
CA ASP A 384 3.20 2.78 18.54
C ASP A 384 1.94 2.83 17.66
N PHE A 385 1.32 4.00 17.58
CA PHE A 385 0.08 4.20 16.84
C PHE A 385 0.34 4.70 15.42
N TRP A 386 -0.47 4.23 14.48
CA TRP A 386 -0.62 4.78 13.15
C TRP A 386 -1.90 5.62 13.08
N LEU A 387 -1.78 6.87 12.63
CA LEU A 387 -2.92 7.75 12.43
C LEU A 387 -3.03 8.07 10.96
N THR A 388 -4.22 7.91 10.41
CA THR A 388 -4.53 8.18 9.00
C THR A 388 -5.69 9.14 8.90
N SER A 389 -5.51 10.23 8.16
CA SER A 389 -6.57 11.16 7.76
C SER A 389 -6.61 11.31 6.26
N GLU A 390 -7.80 11.52 5.71
CA GLU A 390 -7.99 11.74 4.28
C GLU A 390 -7.34 13.05 3.83
N ASP A 391 -6.55 12.99 2.77
CA ASP A 391 -6.29 14.13 1.92
C ASP A 391 -7.37 14.21 0.81
N LEU A 392 -7.42 15.34 0.12
CA LEU A 392 -8.46 15.67 -0.86
C LEU A 392 -7.86 15.89 -2.24
N PRO A 393 -8.62 15.57 -3.31
CA PRO A 393 -8.12 15.67 -4.66
C PRO A 393 -7.84 17.13 -5.04
N HIS A 394 -6.58 17.44 -5.29
CA HIS A 394 -6.17 18.77 -5.75
C HIS A 394 -5.64 18.69 -7.18
N ALA A 395 -6.12 19.56 -8.08
CA ALA A 395 -5.76 19.51 -9.50
C ALA A 395 -4.24 19.74 -9.73
N ASP A 396 -3.60 20.52 -8.87
CA ASP A 396 -2.14 20.78 -8.92
C ASP A 396 -1.30 19.74 -8.18
N SER A 397 -1.91 18.84 -7.40
CA SER A 397 -1.21 17.63 -6.94
C SER A 397 -1.09 16.71 -8.16
N ARG A 398 0.09 16.73 -8.79
CA ARG A 398 0.28 16.18 -10.12
C ARG A 398 1.62 15.47 -10.31
N VAL A 399 1.57 14.31 -10.95
CA VAL A 399 2.71 13.65 -11.60
C VAL A 399 2.89 14.22 -13.00
N THR A 400 4.08 14.73 -13.30
CA THR A 400 4.49 15.15 -14.64
C THR A 400 5.86 14.58 -15.00
N LEU A 401 6.34 14.88 -16.20
CA LEU A 401 7.67 14.52 -16.66
C LEU A 401 8.43 15.81 -16.99
N ASN A 402 9.70 15.89 -16.59
CA ASN A 402 10.57 16.97 -17.02
C ASN A 402 11.06 16.72 -18.48
N ARG A 403 11.87 17.65 -19.02
CA ARG A 403 12.41 17.55 -20.39
C ARG A 403 13.29 16.32 -20.62
N ASP A 404 13.90 15.78 -19.57
CA ASP A 404 14.75 14.58 -19.61
C ASP A 404 13.92 13.29 -19.45
N GLY A 405 12.60 13.40 -19.27
CA GLY A 405 11.70 12.27 -19.04
C GLY A 405 11.68 11.76 -17.59
N ASN A 406 12.28 12.49 -16.65
CA ASN A 406 12.26 12.17 -15.23
C ASN A 406 10.92 12.55 -14.59
N ILE A 407 10.50 11.76 -13.60
CA ILE A 407 9.26 12.00 -12.86
C ILE A 407 9.39 13.26 -12.00
N VAL A 408 8.41 14.14 -12.12
CA VAL A 408 8.21 15.29 -11.24
C VAL A 408 6.91 15.08 -10.47
N LEU A 409 6.96 15.15 -9.16
CA LEU A 409 5.80 15.06 -8.27
C LEU A 409 5.56 16.43 -7.64
N ALA A 410 4.43 17.04 -7.98
CA ALA A 410 3.86 18.16 -7.26
C ALA A 410 2.81 17.64 -6.28
N TYR A 411 2.87 18.07 -5.03
CA TYR A 411 1.88 17.73 -4.01
C TYR A 411 1.46 18.99 -3.25
N VAL A 412 0.16 19.19 -3.15
CA VAL A 412 -0.47 20.25 -2.35
C VAL A 412 -1.14 19.56 -1.16
N PRO A 413 -0.61 19.73 0.07
CA PRO A 413 -1.25 19.19 1.26
C PRO A 413 -2.65 19.78 1.45
N THR A 414 -3.63 18.92 1.69
CA THR A 414 -5.02 19.30 1.95
C THR A 414 -5.51 18.70 3.26
N ASN A 415 -6.59 19.26 3.82
CA ASN A 415 -7.29 18.72 5.00
C ASN A 415 -6.44 18.48 6.29
N LEU A 416 -5.34 19.20 6.47
CA LEU A 416 -4.41 18.99 7.60
C LEU A 416 -5.02 19.22 9.00
N GLU A 417 -6.09 19.99 9.11
CA GLU A 417 -6.77 20.26 10.39
C GLU A 417 -7.42 19.00 10.97
N ALA A 418 -8.01 18.14 10.13
CA ALA A 418 -8.57 16.85 10.54
C ALA A 418 -7.50 15.99 11.22
N HIS A 419 -6.30 15.95 10.64
CA HIS A 419 -5.19 15.17 11.16
C HIS A 419 -4.62 15.74 12.47
N LYS A 420 -4.52 17.07 12.59
CA LYS A 420 -4.13 17.72 13.85
C LYS A 420 -5.08 17.35 14.98
N ARG A 421 -6.39 17.35 14.72
CA ARG A 421 -7.43 16.98 15.69
C ARG A 421 -7.39 15.50 16.05
N LEU A 422 -7.18 14.62 15.07
CA LEU A 422 -7.04 13.18 15.33
C LEU A 422 -5.85 12.90 16.28
N ARG A 423 -4.70 13.55 16.04
CA ARG A 423 -3.53 13.45 16.94
C ARG A 423 -3.85 13.94 18.34
N ALA A 424 -4.39 15.15 18.47
CA ALA A 424 -4.77 15.72 19.77
C ALA A 424 -5.78 14.84 20.52
N LYS A 425 -6.70 14.19 19.79
CA LYS A 425 -7.66 13.25 20.36
C LYS A 425 -6.96 12.03 20.95
N LEU A 426 -6.06 11.40 20.19
CA LEU A 426 -5.30 10.26 20.70
C LEU A 426 -4.41 10.64 21.89
N GLU A 427 -3.72 11.79 21.84
CA GLU A 427 -2.93 12.30 22.96
C GLU A 427 -3.78 12.43 24.24
N SER A 428 -4.98 13.00 24.12
CA SER A 428 -5.91 13.13 25.24
C SER A 428 -6.39 11.78 25.78
N LEU A 429 -6.61 10.79 24.90
CA LEU A 429 -6.99 9.44 25.34
C LEU A 429 -5.85 8.75 26.08
N MET A 430 -4.62 8.89 25.59
CA MET A 430 -3.46 8.28 26.22
C MET A 430 -3.11 8.90 27.57
N GLN A 431 -3.48 10.16 27.83
CA GLN A 431 -3.34 10.80 29.14
C GLN A 431 -4.35 10.30 30.19
N GLN A 432 -5.42 9.62 29.77
CA GLN A 432 -6.46 9.08 30.64
C GLN A 432 -6.24 7.60 31.00
N GLN A 433 -5.12 7.03 30.57
CA GLN A 433 -4.67 5.66 30.85
C GLN A 433 -3.44 5.68 31.74
#